data_AF-A0AAN6JHC7-F1
#
_entry.id   AF-A0AAN6JHC7-F1
#
_cell.length_a   1.000
_cell.length_b   1.000
_cell.length_c   1.000
_cell.angle_alpha   90.00
_cell.angle_beta   90.00
_cell.angle_gamma   90.00
#
_symmetry.space_group_name_H-M   'P 1'
#
loop_
_entity.id
_entity.type
_entity.pdbx_description
1 polymer ?
#
loop_
_entity_poly.entity_id
_entity_poly.type
_entity_poly.pdbx_seq_one_letter_code
_entity_poly.pdbx_strand_id
1 'polypeptide(L)'
;MDPTAPVSLYSASTDLCADAIEFHPSLPGLFALGTYQVDKHADKNEGQDEADARLSYTRRGRMTLHQIRTAAGAGANGAGSERENDEEEEEEVQVETLHSVDTAAILDMKWTPANIGTAGGGSEPALHHHGTLALADARGSIHLYRLHSHSTSKLSLSHCHQLRLNPHNVLCLSLDWSDRLTPGSCSRSSVGASPSLIVSQSDGTLVHLPHLG
;
A
#
# COMPACT_ATOMS: atom_id res chain seq x y z
N MET A 1 -8.33 0.97 -36.27
CA MET A 1 -8.30 0.83 -34.81
C MET A 1 -9.65 0.26 -34.40
N ASP A 2 -9.65 -0.76 -33.56
CA ASP A 2 -10.88 -1.38 -33.06
C ASP A 2 -11.53 -0.42 -32.03
N PRO A 3 -12.74 0.10 -32.28
CA PRO A 3 -13.41 1.02 -31.36
C PRO A 3 -13.81 0.37 -30.01
N THR A 4 -13.56 -0.93 -29.83
CA THR A 4 -13.85 -1.68 -28.60
C THR A 4 -12.61 -1.93 -27.73
N ALA A 5 -11.43 -1.48 -28.16
CA ALA A 5 -10.22 -1.63 -27.36
C ALA A 5 -10.31 -0.73 -26.10
N PRO A 6 -10.06 -1.27 -24.89
CA PRO A 6 -10.03 -0.46 -23.68
C PRO A 6 -8.94 0.61 -23.81
N VAL A 7 -9.32 1.87 -23.62
CA VAL A 7 -8.40 3.01 -23.64
C VAL A 7 -7.95 3.29 -22.21
N SER A 8 -6.66 3.54 -22.03
CA SER A 8 -6.13 3.94 -20.72
C SER A 8 -6.58 5.36 -20.40
N LEU A 9 -7.24 5.55 -19.26
CA LEU A 9 -7.65 6.88 -18.79
C LEU A 9 -6.49 7.69 -18.22
N TYR A 10 -5.44 7.01 -17.75
CA TYR A 10 -4.22 7.63 -17.24
C TYR A 10 -3.03 6.71 -17.50
N SER A 11 -1.85 7.28 -17.74
CA SER A 11 -0.59 6.53 -17.86
C SER A 11 0.56 7.37 -17.33
N ALA A 12 1.41 6.75 -16.53
CA ALA A 12 2.63 7.37 -16.01
C ALA A 12 3.73 6.33 -15.87
N SER A 13 4.97 6.79 -15.97
CA SER A 13 6.17 5.97 -15.73
C SER A 13 6.71 6.25 -14.33
N THR A 14 7.19 5.22 -13.66
CA THR A 14 7.95 5.33 -12.41
C THR A 14 9.44 5.22 -12.66
N ASP A 15 10.25 5.85 -11.80
CA ASP A 15 11.72 5.79 -11.88
C ASP A 15 12.28 4.37 -11.61
N LEU A 16 11.54 3.56 -10.86
CA LEU A 16 11.87 2.19 -10.49
C LEU A 16 10.78 1.25 -11.02
N CYS A 17 11.08 -0.03 -11.21
CA CYS A 17 10.08 -1.00 -11.66
C CYS A 17 8.96 -1.12 -10.62
N ALA A 18 7.72 -0.81 -11.02
CA ALA A 18 6.52 -1.08 -10.23
C ALA A 18 6.35 -2.59 -10.03
N ASP A 19 6.05 -3.01 -8.80
CA ASP A 19 5.96 -4.43 -8.43
C ASP A 19 4.65 -4.76 -7.71
N ALA A 20 4.24 -3.90 -6.77
CA ALA A 20 3.03 -4.10 -5.98
C ALA A 20 2.13 -2.86 -5.99
N ILE A 21 0.83 -3.04 -6.22
CA ILE A 21 -0.20 -1.99 -6.09
C ILE A 21 -1.27 -2.51 -5.15
N GLU A 22 -1.65 -1.72 -4.16
CA GLU A 22 -2.72 -2.08 -3.23
C GLU A 22 -3.64 -0.87 -2.98
N PHE A 23 -4.92 -1.04 -3.31
CA PHE A 23 -5.96 -0.02 -3.13
C PHE A 23 -6.47 0.02 -1.70
N HIS A 24 -6.69 1.21 -1.18
CA HIS A 24 -7.29 1.37 0.14
C HIS A 24 -8.73 0.87 0.13
N PRO A 25 -9.16 0.04 1.09
CA PRO A 25 -10.45 -0.65 1.03
C PRO A 25 -11.66 0.28 1.22
N SER A 26 -11.46 1.50 1.72
CA SER A 26 -12.56 2.44 2.05
C SER A 26 -12.39 3.86 1.51
N LEU A 27 -11.25 4.18 0.91
CA LEU A 27 -10.96 5.52 0.44
C LEU A 27 -10.85 5.44 -1.09
N PRO A 28 -11.90 5.82 -1.83
CA PRO A 28 -11.93 5.70 -3.28
C PRO A 28 -10.73 6.39 -3.93
N GLY A 29 -10.10 5.71 -4.88
CA GLY A 29 -8.96 6.25 -5.63
C GLY A 29 -7.65 6.32 -4.85
N LEU A 30 -7.61 5.99 -3.56
CA LEU A 30 -6.37 5.94 -2.79
C LEU A 30 -5.70 4.58 -2.98
N PHE A 31 -4.42 4.58 -3.36
CA PHE A 31 -3.63 3.35 -3.47
C PHE A 31 -2.18 3.55 -3.08
N ALA A 32 -1.56 2.49 -2.59
CA ALA A 32 -0.12 2.40 -2.38
C ALA A 32 0.52 1.71 -3.58
N LEU A 33 1.67 2.21 -4.03
CA LEU A 33 2.50 1.63 -5.07
C LEU A 33 3.89 1.37 -4.51
N GLY A 34 4.32 0.11 -4.59
CA GLY A 34 5.62 -0.38 -4.19
C GLY A 34 6.46 -0.74 -5.41
N THR A 35 7.76 -0.45 -5.33
CA THR A 35 8.71 -0.72 -6.41
C THR A 35 9.80 -1.70 -6.00
N TYR A 36 10.36 -2.38 -7.01
CA TYR A 36 11.41 -3.37 -6.87
C TYR A 36 12.52 -3.14 -7.89
N GLN A 37 13.72 -2.82 -7.43
CA GLN A 37 14.91 -2.64 -8.28
C GLN A 37 16.08 -3.46 -7.74
N VAL A 38 16.80 -4.14 -8.63
CA VAL A 38 18.05 -4.83 -8.30
C VAL A 38 19.21 -4.07 -8.91
N ASP A 39 20.13 -3.61 -8.08
CA ASP A 39 21.39 -3.04 -8.51
C ASP A 39 22.50 -4.08 -8.37
N LYS A 40 23.36 -4.15 -9.37
CA LYS A 40 24.53 -5.03 -9.40
C LYS A 40 25.77 -4.19 -9.09
N HIS A 41 26.51 -4.59 -8.07
CA HIS A 41 27.80 -4.00 -7.74
C HIS A 41 28.89 -5.03 -8.04
N ALA A 42 29.90 -4.61 -8.80
CA ALA A 42 31.11 -5.39 -8.97
C ALA A 42 32.07 -4.96 -7.86
N ASP A 43 32.36 -5.85 -6.90
CA ASP A 43 33.40 -5.60 -5.91
C ASP A 43 34.76 -5.73 -6.62
N LYS A 44 35.23 -4.63 -7.19
CA LYS A 44 36.60 -4.53 -7.69
C LYS A 44 37.52 -4.32 -6.50
N ASN A 45 37.92 -5.40 -5.84
CA ASN A 45 39.12 -5.34 -5.01
C ASN A 45 40.30 -5.05 -5.93
N GLU A 46 41.02 -3.95 -5.67
CA GLU A 46 42.25 -3.61 -6.38
C GLU A 46 43.28 -4.75 -6.17
N GLY A 47 43.40 -5.65 -7.14
CA GLY A 47 44.37 -6.75 -7.14
C GLY A 47 43.81 -8.17 -7.32
N GLN A 48 42.51 -8.35 -7.55
CA GLN A 48 41.90 -9.67 -7.81
C GLN A 48 41.65 -9.87 -9.32
N ASP A 49 42.05 -11.03 -9.87
CA ASP A 49 41.82 -11.40 -11.27
C ASP A 49 40.32 -11.27 -11.62
N GLU A 50 40.00 -10.76 -12.82
CA GLU A 50 38.61 -10.52 -13.28
C GLU A 50 37.72 -11.78 -13.21
N ALA A 51 38.31 -12.97 -13.15
CA ALA A 51 37.59 -14.24 -13.04
C ALA A 51 36.95 -14.48 -11.66
N ASP A 52 37.33 -13.73 -10.61
CA ASP A 52 36.95 -13.99 -9.22
C ASP A 52 36.23 -12.81 -8.53
N ALA A 53 35.79 -11.82 -9.32
CA ALA A 53 35.02 -10.68 -8.81
C ALA A 53 33.68 -11.16 -8.25
N ARG A 54 33.51 -11.09 -6.92
CA ARG A 54 32.23 -11.38 -6.26
C ARG A 54 31.25 -10.28 -6.62
N LEU A 55 30.19 -10.64 -7.32
CA LEU A 55 29.06 -9.75 -7.55
C LEU A 55 28.25 -9.64 -6.25
N SER A 56 28.04 -8.41 -5.79
CA SER A 56 27.09 -8.11 -4.72
C SER A 56 25.84 -7.45 -5.31
N TYR A 57 24.69 -7.74 -4.71
CA TYR A 57 23.40 -7.25 -5.19
C TYR A 57 22.69 -6.49 -4.09
N THR A 58 22.16 -5.31 -4.41
CA THR A 58 21.29 -4.56 -3.51
C THR A 58 19.90 -4.48 -4.11
N ARG A 59 18.89 -4.73 -3.27
CA ARG A 59 17.48 -4.65 -3.65
C ARG A 59 16.89 -3.37 -3.04
N ARG A 60 16.62 -2.37 -3.86
CA ARG A 60 16.04 -1.08 -3.44
C ARG A 60 14.61 -0.95 -3.94
N GLY A 61 13.81 -0.21 -3.19
CA GLY A 61 12.42 0.06 -3.53
C GLY A 61 11.99 1.40 -2.99
N ARG A 62 10.78 1.78 -3.37
CA ARG A 62 10.10 2.99 -2.93
C ARG A 62 8.62 2.67 -2.78
N MET A 63 8.07 3.02 -1.62
CA MET A 63 6.63 3.02 -1.39
C MET A 63 6.12 4.43 -1.65
N THR A 64 5.10 4.56 -2.48
CA THR A 64 4.40 5.82 -2.78
C THR A 64 2.91 5.68 -2.51
N LEU A 65 2.29 6.72 -1.96
CA LEU A 65 0.85 6.82 -1.76
C LEU A 65 0.27 7.77 -2.80
N HIS A 66 -0.76 7.35 -3.52
CA HIS A 66 -1.38 8.12 -4.60
C HIS A 66 -2.89 8.25 -4.42
N GLN A 67 -3.44 9.35 -4.91
CA GLN A 67 -4.88 9.59 -4.96
C GLN A 67 -5.31 9.90 -6.40
N ILE A 68 -6.23 9.09 -6.90
CA ILE A 68 -6.93 9.34 -8.17
C ILE A 68 -8.02 10.40 -7.93
N ARG A 69 -8.09 11.40 -8.81
CA ARG A 69 -9.13 12.41 -8.87
C ARG A 69 -9.72 12.44 -10.28
N THR A 70 -11.04 12.50 -10.35
CA THR A 70 -11.78 12.69 -11.60
C THR A 70 -12.44 14.07 -11.57
N ALA A 71 -12.36 14.82 -12.66
CA ALA A 71 -13.00 16.13 -12.77
C ALA A 71 -14.54 16.06 -12.65
N ALA A 72 -15.13 14.91 -12.99
CA ALA A 72 -16.54 14.61 -12.84
C ALA A 72 -16.92 14.35 -11.36
N GLY A 73 -17.19 15.42 -10.61
CA GLY A 73 -17.68 15.30 -9.23
C GLY A 73 -17.72 16.59 -8.41
N ALA A 74 -17.07 17.66 -8.85
CA ALA A 74 -17.11 18.96 -8.16
C ALA A 74 -18.47 19.70 -8.27
N GLY A 75 -19.44 19.16 -9.02
CA GLY A 75 -20.71 19.82 -9.35
C GLY A 75 -21.99 19.23 -8.75
N ALA A 76 -21.95 18.17 -7.95
CA ALA A 76 -23.18 17.50 -7.48
C ALA A 76 -23.85 18.15 -6.25
N ASN A 77 -23.59 19.44 -5.98
CA ASN A 77 -24.31 20.23 -4.98
C ASN A 77 -24.86 21.52 -5.61
N GLY A 78 -26.06 21.42 -6.17
CA GLY A 78 -27.02 22.52 -6.13
C GLY A 78 -27.10 23.43 -7.36
N ALA A 79 -28.34 23.50 -7.85
CA ALA A 79 -28.96 24.50 -8.72
C ALA A 79 -28.70 24.35 -10.22
N GLY A 80 -29.78 23.95 -10.90
CA GLY A 80 -29.87 23.80 -12.35
C GLY A 80 -29.40 25.04 -13.10
N SER A 81 -28.54 24.78 -14.07
CA SER A 81 -28.29 25.66 -15.19
C SER A 81 -28.27 24.78 -16.42
N GLU A 82 -29.39 24.73 -17.13
CA GLU A 82 -29.47 24.18 -18.49
C GLU A 82 -28.53 25.01 -19.37
N ARG A 83 -27.31 24.53 -19.58
CA ARG A 83 -26.41 25.03 -20.61
C ARG A 83 -26.25 23.93 -21.63
N GLU A 84 -27.08 24.00 -22.67
CA GLU A 84 -26.85 23.36 -23.96
C GLU A 84 -25.59 23.98 -24.56
N ASN A 85 -24.45 23.31 -24.40
CA ASN A 85 -23.26 23.41 -25.23
C ASN A 85 -22.48 22.12 -24.98
N ASP A 86 -22.85 21.09 -25.74
CA ASP A 86 -22.22 19.77 -25.73
C ASP A 86 -20.86 19.83 -26.44
N GLU A 87 -19.88 20.46 -25.80
CA GLU A 87 -18.50 20.03 -25.94
C GLU A 87 -18.30 18.99 -24.82
N GLU A 88 -18.22 17.72 -25.19
CA GLU A 88 -17.86 16.64 -24.26
C GLU A 88 -16.48 16.96 -23.68
N GLU A 89 -16.43 17.68 -22.56
CA GLU A 89 -15.20 17.84 -21.79
C GLU A 89 -14.78 16.43 -21.36
N GLU A 90 -13.76 15.90 -22.04
CA GLU A 90 -13.18 14.59 -21.72
C GLU A 90 -12.86 14.55 -20.23
N GLU A 91 -13.39 13.55 -19.52
CA GLU A 91 -13.16 13.39 -18.08
C GLU A 91 -11.66 13.20 -17.82
N GLU A 92 -10.97 14.27 -17.44
CA GLU A 92 -9.55 14.21 -17.14
C GLU A 92 -9.34 13.48 -15.80
N VAL A 93 -8.66 12.34 -15.86
CA VAL A 93 -8.22 11.59 -14.69
C VAL A 93 -6.85 12.08 -14.25
N GLN A 94 -6.75 12.58 -13.03
CA GLN A 94 -5.50 13.04 -12.43
C GLN A 94 -5.08 12.12 -11.29
N VAL A 95 -3.78 11.87 -11.17
CA VAL A 95 -3.20 11.06 -10.07
C VAL A 95 -2.17 11.91 -9.33
N GLU A 96 -2.42 12.16 -8.05
CA GLU A 96 -1.53 12.95 -7.18
C GLU A 96 -0.73 12.01 -6.27
N THR A 97 0.59 12.16 -6.23
CA THR A 97 1.44 11.50 -5.23
C THR A 97 1.42 12.27 -3.92
N LEU A 98 0.90 11.66 -2.86
CA LEU A 98 0.69 12.26 -1.55
C LEU A 98 1.86 12.02 -0.58
N HIS A 99 2.54 10.88 -0.73
CA HIS A 99 3.61 10.47 0.18
C HIS A 99 4.61 9.55 -0.52
N SER A 100 5.87 9.56 -0.09
CA SER A 100 6.94 8.72 -0.64
C SER A 100 7.96 8.35 0.43
N VAL A 101 8.38 7.07 0.44
CA VAL A 101 9.41 6.54 1.35
C VAL A 101 10.33 5.61 0.57
N ASP A 102 11.63 5.91 0.56
CA ASP A 102 12.65 5.00 0.03
C ASP A 102 12.93 3.87 1.04
N THR A 103 13.03 2.64 0.56
CA THR A 103 13.19 1.44 1.39
C THR A 103 13.93 0.34 0.62
N ALA A 104 14.06 -0.86 1.20
CA ALA A 104 14.41 -2.05 0.44
C ALA A 104 13.30 -2.38 -0.57
N ALA A 105 13.63 -3.18 -1.58
CA ALA A 105 12.65 -3.57 -2.59
C ALA A 105 11.39 -4.17 -1.95
N ILE A 106 10.21 -3.76 -2.42
CA ILE A 106 8.92 -4.17 -1.85
C ILE A 106 8.48 -5.44 -2.56
N LEU A 107 8.04 -6.44 -1.80
CA LEU A 107 7.59 -7.74 -2.31
C LEU A 107 6.07 -7.87 -2.25
N ASP A 108 5.43 -7.31 -1.22
CA ASP A 108 3.98 -7.29 -1.10
C ASP A 108 3.52 -6.16 -0.17
N MET A 109 2.27 -5.73 -0.33
CA MET A 109 1.62 -4.73 0.50
C MET A 109 0.15 -5.08 0.73
N LYS A 110 -0.34 -4.85 1.95
CA LYS A 110 -1.74 -5.14 2.30
C LYS A 110 -2.32 -4.13 3.28
N TRP A 111 -3.42 -3.48 2.91
CA TRP A 111 -4.18 -2.66 3.86
C TRP A 111 -4.97 -3.54 4.83
N THR A 112 -5.07 -3.09 6.08
CA THR A 112 -6.06 -3.62 7.02
C THR A 112 -7.47 -3.45 6.46
N PRO A 113 -8.39 -4.38 6.73
CA PRO A 113 -9.80 -4.25 6.31
C PRO A 113 -10.47 -2.95 6.78
N ALA A 114 -11.42 -2.47 5.97
CA ALA A 114 -12.22 -1.24 6.13
C ALA A 114 -12.83 -1.00 7.53
N ASN A 115 -13.17 -2.06 8.25
CA ASN A 115 -14.06 -2.02 9.41
C ASN A 115 -13.35 -1.94 10.77
N ILE A 116 -12.05 -1.64 10.79
CA ILE A 116 -11.26 -1.53 12.04
C ILE A 116 -11.02 -0.06 12.43
N GLY A 117 -11.69 0.88 11.74
CA GLY A 117 -11.86 2.23 12.23
C GLY A 117 -12.78 2.22 13.45
N THR A 118 -12.23 2.59 14.60
CA THR A 118 -12.91 2.68 15.89
C THR A 118 -14.26 3.40 15.77
N ALA A 119 -15.35 2.63 15.84
CA ALA A 119 -16.61 3.10 16.44
C ALA A 119 -16.40 3.27 17.96
N GLY A 120 -15.48 4.15 18.34
CA GLY A 120 -15.28 4.56 19.71
C GLY A 120 -16.34 5.59 20.05
N GLY A 121 -17.40 5.18 20.74
CA GLY A 121 -18.41 6.07 21.32
C GLY A 121 -17.89 6.92 22.48
N GLY A 122 -16.69 7.50 22.35
CA GLY A 122 -16.02 8.31 23.36
C GLY A 122 -15.68 9.69 22.80
N SER A 123 -15.99 10.73 23.56
CA SER A 123 -15.84 12.16 23.24
C SER A 123 -14.38 12.67 23.26
N GLU A 124 -13.46 11.92 22.67
CA GLU A 124 -12.12 12.39 22.32
C GLU A 124 -12.11 12.77 20.84
N PRO A 125 -11.44 13.85 20.41
CA PRO A 125 -11.34 14.19 19.00
C PRO A 125 -10.59 13.05 18.30
N ALA A 126 -11.35 12.17 17.65
CA ALA A 126 -10.84 10.99 16.99
C ALA A 126 -9.74 11.39 16.00
N LEU A 127 -8.48 11.08 16.34
CA LEU A 127 -7.42 10.97 15.35
C LEU A 127 -7.95 10.02 14.27
N HIS A 128 -8.28 10.58 13.10
CA HIS A 128 -8.89 9.86 11.99
C HIS A 128 -7.86 8.87 11.42
N HIS A 129 -7.74 7.71 12.06
CA HIS A 129 -6.96 6.58 11.58
C HIS A 129 -7.77 5.87 10.52
N HIS A 130 -7.32 5.94 9.27
CA HIS A 130 -8.07 5.40 8.14
C HIS A 130 -7.71 3.95 7.80
N GLY A 131 -6.65 3.41 8.42
CA GLY A 131 -6.18 2.05 8.21
C GLY A 131 -4.68 1.93 8.48
N THR A 132 -4.18 0.69 8.49
CA THR A 132 -2.76 0.38 8.52
C THR A 132 -2.38 -0.38 7.25
N LEU A 133 -1.30 0.04 6.60
CA LEU A 133 -0.68 -0.66 5.48
C LEU A 133 0.46 -1.53 6.03
N ALA A 134 0.39 -2.83 5.80
CA ALA A 134 1.52 -3.74 5.97
C ALA A 134 2.33 -3.79 4.68
N LEU A 135 3.66 -3.82 4.79
CA LEU A 135 4.61 -3.88 3.69
C LEU A 135 5.66 -4.94 3.99
N ALA A 136 5.85 -5.90 3.08
CA ALA A 136 6.91 -6.89 3.13
C ALA A 136 8.09 -6.43 2.26
N ASP A 137 9.29 -6.34 2.85
CA ASP A 137 10.49 -5.90 2.15
C ASP A 137 11.42 -7.08 1.78
N ALA A 138 12.33 -6.82 0.85
CA ALA A 138 13.31 -7.78 0.37
C ALA A 138 14.46 -8.05 1.35
N ARG A 139 14.41 -7.47 2.56
CA ARG A 139 15.29 -7.81 3.70
C ARG A 139 14.63 -8.81 4.64
N GLY A 140 13.39 -9.23 4.37
CA GLY A 140 12.61 -10.13 5.22
C GLY A 140 11.99 -9.43 6.43
N SER A 141 11.78 -8.12 6.34
CA SER A 141 11.08 -7.31 7.35
C SER A 141 9.65 -7.01 6.91
N ILE A 142 8.75 -6.90 7.88
CA ILE A 142 7.42 -6.32 7.72
C ILE A 142 7.41 -4.94 8.34
N HIS A 143 6.97 -3.96 7.59
CA HIS A 143 6.77 -2.60 8.04
C HIS A 143 5.27 -2.32 8.15
N LEU A 144 4.86 -1.63 9.20
CA LEU A 144 3.49 -1.18 9.39
C LEU A 144 3.45 0.34 9.31
N TYR A 145 2.60 0.85 8.43
CA TYR A 145 2.38 2.27 8.24
C TYR A 145 0.94 2.62 8.54
N ARG A 146 0.71 3.59 9.41
CA ARG A 146 -0.63 4.08 9.73
C ARG A 146 -0.99 5.25 8.83
N LEU A 147 -2.19 5.24 8.28
CA LEU A 147 -2.71 6.33 7.47
C LEU A 147 -3.33 7.40 8.37
N HIS A 148 -2.83 8.62 8.21
CA HIS A 148 -3.28 9.79 8.95
C HIS A 148 -3.92 10.82 8.01
N SER A 149 -5.05 11.37 8.44
CA SER A 149 -5.60 12.60 7.88
C SER A 149 -5.18 13.79 8.74
N HIS A 150 -4.43 14.72 8.16
CA HIS A 150 -4.03 15.98 8.80
C HIS A 150 -5.03 17.11 8.50
N SER A 151 -5.78 16.98 7.39
CA SER A 151 -6.91 17.82 6.98
C SER A 151 -7.81 17.02 6.03
N THR A 152 -8.96 17.59 5.63
CA THR A 152 -9.88 16.98 4.65
C THR A 152 -9.22 16.56 3.33
N SER A 153 -8.04 17.10 3.00
CA SER A 153 -7.32 16.84 1.74
C SER A 153 -5.89 16.34 1.89
N LYS A 154 -5.34 16.25 3.11
CA LYS A 154 -3.94 15.84 3.32
C LYS A 154 -3.87 14.50 4.05
N LEU A 155 -3.60 13.45 3.27
CA LEU A 155 -3.34 12.10 3.75
C LEU A 155 -1.84 11.81 3.74
N SER A 156 -1.34 11.11 4.75
CA SER A 156 0.05 10.65 4.78
C SER A 156 0.21 9.38 5.60
N LEU A 157 1.32 8.67 5.38
CA LEU A 157 1.67 7.46 6.10
C LEU A 157 2.71 7.78 7.18
N SER A 158 2.53 7.22 8.38
CA SER A 158 3.57 7.23 9.42
C SER A 158 4.03 5.81 9.71
N HIS A 159 5.33 5.58 9.68
CA HIS A 159 5.92 4.30 10.09
C HIS A 159 5.67 4.07 11.58
N CYS A 160 5.05 2.94 11.92
CA CYS A 160 4.69 2.58 13.29
C CYS A 160 5.62 1.51 13.85
N HIS A 161 5.79 0.43 13.08
CA HIS A 161 6.53 -0.75 13.52
C HIS A 161 7.31 -1.40 12.39
N GLN A 162 8.39 -2.07 12.78
CA GLN A 162 9.14 -2.97 11.92
C GLN A 162 9.30 -4.30 12.65
N LEU A 163 8.94 -5.39 11.98
CA LEU A 163 9.05 -6.75 12.48
C LEU A 163 9.99 -7.54 11.58
N ARG A 164 11.07 -8.07 12.15
CA ARG A 164 11.95 -9.00 11.44
C ARG A 164 11.54 -10.42 11.83
N LEU A 165 10.91 -11.13 10.91
CA LEU A 165 10.30 -12.43 11.23
C LEU A 165 11.29 -13.58 11.29
N ASN A 166 12.46 -13.47 10.66
CA ASN A 166 13.41 -14.58 10.62
C ASN A 166 14.88 -14.12 10.61
N PRO A 167 15.76 -14.66 11.48
CA PRO A 167 17.20 -14.43 11.42
C PRO A 167 17.90 -15.14 10.24
N HIS A 168 17.27 -16.15 9.60
CA HIS A 168 17.83 -16.98 8.54
C HIS A 168 17.65 -16.42 7.12
N ASN A 169 17.42 -15.12 6.97
CA ASN A 169 17.25 -14.44 5.67
C ASN A 169 16.08 -14.99 4.82
N VAL A 170 15.04 -15.51 5.47
CA VAL A 170 13.80 -15.92 4.80
C VAL A 170 12.98 -14.69 4.44
N LEU A 171 12.51 -14.63 3.20
CA LEU A 171 11.75 -13.49 2.67
C LEU A 171 10.26 -13.65 3.01
N CYS A 172 9.60 -12.52 3.24
CA CYS A 172 8.14 -12.45 3.32
C CYS A 172 7.62 -12.20 1.90
N LEU A 173 6.88 -13.16 1.34
CA LEU A 173 6.48 -13.15 -0.07
C LEU A 173 5.04 -12.70 -0.29
N SER A 174 4.16 -12.94 0.69
CA SER A 174 2.80 -12.42 0.64
C SER A 174 2.23 -12.15 2.02
N LEU A 175 1.26 -11.24 2.05
CA LEU A 175 0.58 -10.70 3.21
C LEU A 175 -0.93 -10.82 3.01
N ASP A 176 -1.62 -11.34 4.02
CA ASP A 176 -3.09 -11.35 4.00
C ASP A 176 -3.67 -11.19 5.41
N TRP A 177 -4.80 -10.50 5.53
CA TRP A 177 -5.45 -10.30 6.82
C TRP A 177 -6.49 -11.38 7.06
N SER A 178 -6.36 -12.11 8.17
CA SER A 178 -7.43 -13.01 8.61
C SER A 178 -8.56 -12.22 9.24
N ASP A 179 -9.72 -12.25 8.60
CA ASP A 179 -10.97 -11.67 9.07
C ASP A 179 -11.86 -12.70 9.80
N ARG A 180 -11.32 -13.89 10.11
CA ARG A 180 -12.08 -15.00 10.70
C ARG A 180 -12.73 -14.56 12.02
N LEU A 181 -13.98 -14.11 11.90
CA LEU A 181 -14.93 -14.03 13.00
C LEU A 181 -15.06 -15.44 13.54
N THR A 182 -14.62 -15.68 14.78
CA THR A 182 -14.75 -16.98 15.42
C THR A 182 -16.23 -17.39 15.42
N PRO A 183 -16.65 -18.41 14.64
CA PRO A 183 -18.04 -18.84 14.63
C PRO A 183 -18.30 -19.55 15.95
N GLY A 184 -18.99 -18.88 16.86
CA GLY A 184 -19.19 -19.31 18.24
C GLY A 184 -19.20 -18.17 19.26
N SER A 185 -18.72 -16.98 18.88
CA SER A 185 -18.96 -15.77 19.67
C SER A 185 -20.35 -15.20 19.36
N CYS A 186 -21.40 -15.94 19.76
CA CYS A 186 -22.79 -15.46 19.79
C CYS A 186 -23.05 -14.52 20.98
N SER A 187 -22.07 -13.67 21.31
CA SER A 187 -22.28 -12.49 22.13
C SER A 187 -22.36 -11.31 21.18
N ARG A 188 -23.47 -10.58 21.16
CA ARG A 188 -23.66 -9.30 20.43
C ARG A 188 -22.77 -8.17 21.00
N SER A 189 -21.59 -8.53 21.50
CA SER A 189 -20.57 -7.73 22.17
C SER A 189 -19.15 -8.08 21.68
N SER A 190 -18.96 -8.64 20.48
CA SER A 190 -17.62 -8.81 19.90
C SER A 190 -17.08 -7.49 19.33
N VAL A 191 -17.06 -6.46 20.18
CA VAL A 191 -16.13 -5.33 20.07
C VAL A 191 -14.77 -5.93 20.41
N GLY A 192 -13.96 -6.32 19.42
CA GLY A 192 -12.55 -6.72 19.70
C GLY A 192 -11.96 -7.94 18.99
N ALA A 193 -12.60 -8.51 17.95
CA ALA A 193 -11.88 -9.43 17.07
C ALA A 193 -10.99 -8.60 16.10
N SER A 194 -9.80 -8.23 16.56
CA SER A 194 -8.81 -7.56 15.72
C SER A 194 -8.29 -8.54 14.66
N PRO A 195 -8.11 -8.11 13.40
CA PRO A 195 -7.56 -9.01 12.39
C PRO A 195 -6.12 -9.36 12.75
N SER A 196 -5.71 -10.53 12.31
CA SER A 196 -4.32 -10.96 12.35
C SER A 196 -3.73 -10.90 10.95
N LEU A 197 -2.44 -10.62 10.86
CA LEU A 197 -1.71 -10.64 9.60
C LEU A 197 -1.08 -12.03 9.42
N ILE A 198 -1.43 -12.68 8.32
CA ILE A 198 -0.84 -13.93 7.86
C ILE A 198 0.28 -13.57 6.88
N VAL A 199 1.43 -14.20 7.05
CA VAL A 199 2.62 -13.95 6.24
C VAL A 199 3.08 -15.26 5.65
N SER A 200 3.16 -15.32 4.32
CA SER A 200 3.78 -16.44 3.62
C SER A 200 5.27 -16.19 3.45
N GLN A 201 6.08 -17.18 3.81
CA GLN A 201 7.53 -17.08 3.79
C GLN A 201 8.16 -17.91 2.66
N SER A 202 9.34 -17.51 2.20
CA SER A 202 10.03 -18.18 1.07
C SER A 202 10.52 -19.60 1.36
N ASP A 203 10.48 -20.04 2.61
CA ASP A 203 10.77 -21.42 3.04
C ASP A 203 9.50 -22.30 3.09
N GLY A 204 8.35 -21.76 2.68
CA GLY A 204 7.07 -22.45 2.67
C GLY A 204 6.33 -22.42 4.03
N THR A 205 6.87 -21.74 5.04
CA THR A 205 6.19 -21.59 6.33
C THR A 205 5.20 -20.42 6.32
N LEU A 206 4.23 -20.48 7.24
CA LEU A 206 3.28 -19.40 7.50
C LEU A 206 3.51 -18.82 8.89
N VAL A 207 3.59 -17.50 8.99
CA VAL A 207 3.66 -16.79 10.26
C VAL A 207 2.34 -16.06 10.49
N HIS A 208 1.81 -16.19 11.70
CA HIS A 208 0.60 -15.52 12.13
C HIS A 208 0.95 -14.43 13.13
N LEU A 209 0.79 -13.17 12.73
CA LEU A 209 1.04 -12.01 13.58
C LEU A 209 -0.28 -11.61 14.24
N PRO A 210 -0.43 -11.81 15.56
CA PRO A 210 -1.61 -11.35 16.28
C PRO A 210 -1.65 -9.82 16.30
N HIS A 211 -2.83 -9.29 16.62
CA HIS A 211 -3.17 -7.87 16.68
C HIS A 211 -1.99 -6.91 16.81
N LEU A 212 -1.80 -6.10 15.77
CA LEU A 212 -0.79 -5.05 15.69
C LEU A 212 -1.46 -3.73 16.11
N GLY A 213 -1.63 -3.54 17.43
CA GLY A 213 -2.19 -2.34 18.05
C GLY A 213 -1.20 -1.19 18.11
#